data_AF-A0A3P1XDZ8-F1
#
_entry.id   AF-A0A3P1XDZ8-F1
#
_cell.length_a   1.000
_cell.length_b   1.000
_cell.length_c   1.000
_cell.angle_alpha   90.00
_cell.angle_beta   90.00
_cell.angle_gamma   90.00
#
_symmetry.space_group_name_H-M   'P 1'
#
loop_
_entity.id
_entity.type
_entity.pdbx_description
1 polymer ?
#
loop_
_entity_poly.entity_id
_entity_poly.type
_entity_poly.pdbx_seq_one_letter_code
_entity_poly.pdbx_strand_id
1 'polypeptide(L)'
;SGDFVFRRGDGHAFAKIAPASRRGELAGERDRLIWLKGRGVACPEVINWQEEQEGACLVITAIPGVPAADLSGADLLKAWPSMGQQLGAVHSLSVDQCPFERRLSRMFGRAVDVVSRNAVNPDFLPDEDKSTPQLDLLARVERELPVRLDQERTDMVVCHGDP
;
A
#
# COMPACT_ATOMS: atom_id res chain seq x y z
N SER A 1 5.94 -1.76 -5.55
CA SER A 1 5.76 -3.20 -5.84
C SER A 1 6.74 -3.60 -6.94
N GLY A 2 6.97 -4.90 -7.16
CA GLY A 2 7.84 -5.41 -8.23
C GLY A 2 7.10 -5.69 -9.54
N ASP A 3 5.93 -5.09 -9.73
CA ASP A 3 5.03 -5.41 -10.84
C ASP A 3 5.22 -4.40 -11.97
N PHE A 4 5.05 -4.84 -13.22
CA PHE A 4 5.10 -3.94 -14.37
C PHE A 4 3.77 -3.23 -14.53
N VAL A 5 3.80 -1.91 -14.75
CA VAL A 5 2.61 -1.10 -14.94
C VAL A 5 2.60 -0.50 -16.35
N PHE A 6 1.53 -0.74 -17.08
CA PHE A 6 1.31 -0.23 -18.42
C PHE A 6 0.07 0.66 -18.44
N ARG A 7 0.12 1.75 -19.21
CA ARG A 7 -1.03 2.61 -19.46
C ARG A 7 -1.59 2.30 -20.85
N ARG A 8 -2.92 2.14 -20.96
CA ARG A 8 -3.58 1.98 -22.25
C ARG A 8 -3.41 3.25 -23.10
N GLY A 9 -3.34 3.12 -24.42
CA GLY A 9 -3.04 4.25 -25.32
C GLY A 9 -4.02 5.42 -25.25
N ASP A 10 -5.29 5.18 -24.86
CA ASP A 10 -6.30 6.21 -24.62
C ASP A 10 -6.25 6.84 -23.21
N GLY A 11 -5.37 6.33 -22.35
CA GLY A 11 -5.15 6.83 -21.00
C GLY A 11 -6.22 6.48 -19.97
N HIS A 12 -7.25 5.71 -20.34
CA HIS A 12 -8.41 5.41 -19.48
C HIS A 12 -8.27 4.14 -18.63
N ALA A 13 -7.20 3.37 -18.82
CA ALA A 13 -6.96 2.14 -18.07
C ALA A 13 -5.47 1.90 -17.84
N PHE A 14 -5.18 1.15 -16.78
CA PHE A 14 -3.85 0.64 -16.47
C PHE A 14 -3.89 -0.89 -16.38
N ALA A 15 -2.81 -1.54 -16.81
CA ALA A 15 -2.59 -2.96 -16.61
C ALA A 15 -1.36 -3.15 -15.70
N LYS A 16 -1.56 -3.87 -14.60
CA LYS A 16 -0.48 -4.31 -13.69
C LYS A 16 -0.20 -5.78 -13.96
N ILE A 17 1.06 -6.13 -14.22
CA ILE A 17 1.48 -7.50 -14.52
C ILE A 17 2.50 -7.95 -13.48
N ALA A 18 2.20 -9.06 -12.81
CA ALA A 18 3.04 -9.67 -11.80
C ALA A 18 3.49 -11.08 -12.25
N PRO A 19 4.75 -11.48 -12.01
CA PRO A 19 5.18 -12.86 -12.22
C PRO A 19 4.49 -13.83 -11.25
N ALA A 20 4.55 -15.13 -11.53
CA ALA A 20 3.91 -16.18 -10.72
C ALA A 20 4.22 -16.08 -9.21
N SER A 21 5.45 -15.73 -8.83
CA SER A 21 5.88 -15.56 -7.44
C SER A 21 5.18 -14.42 -6.69
N ARG A 22 4.67 -13.42 -7.40
CA ARG A 22 3.96 -12.24 -6.85
C ARG A 22 2.47 -12.24 -7.14
N ARG A 23 1.97 -13.28 -7.80
CA ARG A 23 0.56 -13.41 -8.19
C ARG A 23 -0.40 -13.19 -7.02
N GLY A 24 -0.10 -13.79 -5.86
CA GLY A 24 -0.94 -13.65 -4.66
C GLY A 24 -1.01 -12.21 -4.13
N GLU A 25 0.08 -11.43 -4.27
CA GLU A 25 0.08 -10.02 -3.89
C GLU A 25 -0.83 -9.21 -4.82
N LEU A 26 -0.73 -9.42 -6.14
CA LEU A 26 -1.56 -8.72 -7.13
C LEU A 26 -3.04 -9.12 -7.04
N ALA A 27 -3.34 -10.40 -6.80
CA ALA A 27 -4.70 -10.86 -6.53
C ALA A 27 -5.27 -10.21 -5.26
N GLY A 28 -4.44 -10.06 -4.22
CA GLY A 28 -4.83 -9.32 -3.02
C GLY A 28 -5.11 -7.83 -3.31
N GLU A 29 -4.39 -7.20 -4.24
CA GLU A 29 -4.70 -5.83 -4.66
C GLU A 29 -6.07 -5.76 -5.36
N ARG A 30 -6.32 -6.66 -6.31
CA ARG A 30 -7.64 -6.80 -6.98
C ARG A 30 -8.76 -6.92 -5.95
N ASP A 31 -8.61 -7.82 -4.97
CA ASP A 31 -9.65 -8.08 -3.98
C ASP A 31 -9.93 -6.86 -3.10
N ARG A 32 -8.89 -6.11 -2.72
CA ARG A 32 -9.04 -4.85 -1.98
C ARG A 32 -9.76 -3.78 -2.79
N LEU A 33 -9.48 -3.66 -4.09
CA LEU A 33 -10.20 -2.73 -4.98
C LEU A 33 -11.67 -3.11 -5.12
N ILE A 34 -11.98 -4.40 -5.30
CA ILE A 34 -13.36 -4.91 -5.37
C ILE A 34 -14.10 -4.61 -4.06
N TRP A 35 -13.45 -4.86 -2.93
CA TRP A 35 -14.05 -4.56 -1.62
C TRP A 35 -14.26 -3.07 -1.41
N LEU A 36 -13.33 -2.21 -1.82
CA LEU A 36 -13.42 -0.76 -1.59
C LEU A 36 -14.50 -0.09 -2.46
N LYS A 37 -14.85 -0.69 -3.61
CA LYS A 37 -15.88 -0.18 -4.52
C LYS A 37 -17.20 0.13 -3.79
N GLY A 38 -17.69 1.35 -4.00
CA GLY A 38 -18.96 1.81 -3.46
C GLY A 38 -18.94 2.21 -1.98
N ARG A 39 -17.77 2.24 -1.32
CA ARG A 39 -17.65 2.57 0.12
C ARG A 39 -17.23 4.01 0.39
N GLY A 40 -17.51 4.92 -0.55
CA GLY A 40 -17.24 6.36 -0.37
C GLY A 40 -15.77 6.77 -0.50
N VAL A 41 -14.89 5.85 -0.92
CA VAL A 41 -13.49 6.13 -1.24
C VAL A 41 -13.30 6.04 -2.74
N ALA A 42 -12.68 7.07 -3.34
CA ALA A 42 -12.34 7.04 -4.75
C ALA A 42 -11.19 6.05 -4.98
N CYS A 43 -11.45 4.97 -5.72
CA CYS A 43 -10.46 3.97 -6.08
C CYS A 43 -10.64 3.49 -7.52
N PRO A 44 -9.59 2.95 -8.17
CA PRO A 44 -9.73 2.32 -9.48
C PRO A 44 -10.75 1.19 -9.44
N GLU A 45 -11.51 1.02 -10.51
CA GLU A 45 -12.39 -0.13 -10.67
C GLU A 45 -11.68 -1.24 -11.45
N VAL A 46 -11.88 -2.48 -11.03
CA VAL A 46 -11.37 -3.66 -11.75
C VAL A 46 -12.15 -3.84 -13.05
N ILE A 47 -11.44 -3.74 -14.18
CA ILE A 47 -11.98 -3.99 -15.52
C ILE A 47 -11.82 -5.47 -15.87
N ASN A 48 -10.65 -6.05 -15.58
CA ASN A 48 -10.35 -7.44 -15.93
C ASN A 48 -9.29 -8.04 -14.99
N TRP A 49 -9.34 -9.36 -14.83
CA TRP A 49 -8.32 -10.16 -14.16
C TRP A 49 -7.98 -11.37 -15.04
N GLN A 50 -6.71 -11.56 -15.33
CA GLN A 50 -6.21 -12.74 -16.04
C GLN A 50 -5.11 -13.40 -15.23
N GLU A 51 -5.18 -14.72 -15.12
CA GLU A 51 -4.19 -15.53 -14.43
C GLU A 51 -3.72 -16.63 -15.38
N GLU A 52 -2.41 -16.74 -15.54
CA GLU A 52 -1.76 -17.70 -16.43
C GLU A 52 -0.58 -18.34 -15.70
N GLN A 53 0.00 -19.42 -16.23
CA GLN A 53 1.10 -20.13 -15.58
C GLN A 53 2.28 -19.19 -15.21
N GLU A 54 2.61 -18.24 -16.08
CA GLU A 54 3.71 -17.29 -15.91
C GLU A 54 3.44 -16.18 -14.89
N GLY A 55 2.18 -15.89 -14.56
CA GLY A 55 1.87 -14.73 -13.72
C GLY A 55 0.40 -14.36 -13.66
N ALA A 56 0.13 -13.07 -13.47
CA ALA A 56 -1.22 -12.51 -13.58
C ALA A 56 -1.20 -11.07 -14.07
N CYS A 57 -2.34 -10.65 -14.63
CA CYS A 57 -2.60 -9.31 -15.12
C CYS A 57 -3.89 -8.76 -14.50
N LEU A 58 -3.79 -7.61 -13.86
CA LEU A 58 -4.91 -6.84 -13.32
C LEU A 58 -5.10 -5.58 -14.16
N VAL A 59 -6.25 -5.46 -14.81
CA VAL A 59 -6.63 -4.25 -15.57
C VAL A 59 -7.62 -3.45 -14.75
N ILE A 60 -7.31 -2.16 -14.54
CA ILE A 60 -8.10 -1.23 -13.73
C ILE A 60 -8.37 0.08 -14.49
N THR A 61 -9.43 0.78 -14.11
CA THR A 61 -9.69 2.13 -14.65
C THR A 61 -8.60 3.10 -14.23
N ALA A 62 -8.35 4.12 -15.05
CA ALA A 62 -7.62 5.29 -14.62
C ALA A 62 -8.47 6.11 -13.64
N ILE A 63 -7.84 6.72 -12.64
CA ILE A 63 -8.45 7.80 -11.86
C ILE A 63 -8.14 9.13 -12.57
N PRO A 64 -9.13 9.93 -12.96
CA PRO A 64 -8.89 11.25 -13.51
C PRO A 64 -8.22 12.16 -12.48
N GLY A 65 -7.15 12.83 -12.86
CA GLY A 65 -6.45 13.78 -12.00
C GLY A 65 -4.95 13.79 -12.23
N VAL A 66 -4.26 14.48 -11.33
CA VAL A 66 -2.79 14.57 -11.28
C VAL A 66 -2.34 13.88 -9.98
N PRO A 67 -1.37 12.94 -10.03
CA PRO A 67 -0.80 12.35 -8.82
C PRO A 67 -0.26 13.42 -7.88
N ALA A 68 -0.46 13.25 -6.57
CA ALA A 68 0.02 14.24 -5.59
C ALA A 68 1.55 14.44 -5.64
N ALA A 69 2.29 13.39 -5.99
CA ALA A 69 3.74 13.43 -6.19
C ALA A 69 4.19 14.32 -7.36
N ASP A 70 3.29 14.59 -8.32
CA ASP A 70 3.58 15.41 -9.50
C ASP A 70 3.13 16.87 -9.30
N LEU A 71 2.53 17.22 -8.16
CA LEU A 71 2.07 18.57 -7.87
C LEU A 71 3.23 19.50 -7.46
N SER A 72 3.11 20.77 -7.83
CA SER A 72 3.94 21.82 -7.25
C SER A 72 3.68 21.94 -5.75
N GLY A 73 4.65 22.47 -4.97
CA GLY A 73 4.44 22.67 -3.53
C GLY A 73 3.22 23.53 -3.19
N ALA A 74 2.95 24.56 -4.01
CA ALA A 74 1.78 25.42 -3.82
C ALA A 74 0.46 24.68 -4.10
N ASP A 75 0.42 23.80 -5.10
CA ASP A 75 -0.78 23.04 -5.43
C ASP A 75 -0.99 21.85 -4.48
N LEU A 76 0.09 21.23 -4.00
CA LEU A 76 0.03 20.22 -2.95
C LEU A 76 -0.56 20.80 -1.66
N LEU A 77 -0.15 22.01 -1.26
CA LEU A 77 -0.75 22.69 -0.10
C LEU A 77 -2.24 22.97 -0.27
N LYS A 78 -2.69 23.31 -1.49
CA LYS A 78 -4.12 23.46 -1.80
C LYS A 78 -4.87 22.12 -1.76
N ALA A 79 -4.22 21.04 -2.19
CA ALA A 79 -4.79 19.69 -2.19
C ALA A 79 -4.74 19.01 -0.82
N TRP A 80 -3.93 19.48 0.12
CA TRP A 80 -3.72 18.84 1.42
C TRP A 80 -5.01 18.56 2.20
N PRO A 81 -6.00 19.48 2.29
CA PRO A 81 -7.25 19.20 2.98
C PRO A 81 -8.04 18.03 2.35
N SER A 82 -8.03 17.91 1.01
CA SER A 82 -8.75 16.83 0.33
C SER A 82 -8.03 15.48 0.51
N MET A 83 -6.70 15.46 0.54
CA MET A 83 -5.93 14.25 0.88
C MET A 83 -6.25 13.76 2.29
N GLY A 84 -6.25 14.65 3.27
CA GLY A 84 -6.64 14.33 4.65
C GLY A 84 -8.08 13.83 4.74
N GLN A 85 -9.01 14.42 3.99
CA GLN A 85 -10.39 13.95 3.91
C GLN A 85 -10.51 12.54 3.32
N GLN A 86 -9.77 12.23 2.25
CA GLN A 86 -9.79 10.89 1.64
C GLN A 86 -9.21 9.83 2.59
N LEU A 87 -8.10 10.14 3.28
CA LEU A 87 -7.54 9.23 4.27
C LEU A 87 -8.50 9.04 5.46
N GLY A 88 -9.15 10.12 5.91
CA GLY A 88 -10.19 10.06 6.93
C GLY A 88 -11.39 9.22 6.50
N ALA A 89 -11.79 9.27 5.23
CA ALA A 89 -12.86 8.43 4.69
C ALA A 89 -12.49 6.93 4.74
N VAL A 90 -11.25 6.59 4.38
CA VAL A 90 -10.73 5.21 4.53
C VAL A 90 -10.76 4.78 6.00
N HIS A 91 -10.25 5.61 6.91
CA HIS A 91 -10.21 5.29 8.34
C HIS A 91 -11.60 5.20 8.99
N SER A 92 -12.61 5.83 8.41
CA SER A 92 -14.00 5.78 8.88
C SER A 92 -14.75 4.51 8.46
N LEU A 93 -14.15 3.67 7.60
CA LEU A 93 -14.74 2.38 7.24
C LEU A 93 -14.74 1.44 8.44
N SER A 94 -15.81 0.65 8.56
CA SER A 94 -15.95 -0.32 9.66
C SER A 94 -14.85 -1.39 9.59
N VAL A 95 -14.02 -1.45 10.63
CA VAL A 95 -12.97 -2.47 10.77
C VAL A 95 -13.55 -3.87 10.73
N ASP A 96 -14.69 -4.10 11.39
CA ASP A 96 -15.37 -5.40 11.44
C ASP A 96 -15.88 -5.89 10.07
N GLN A 97 -15.94 -5.00 9.07
CA GLN A 97 -16.37 -5.34 7.70
C GLN A 97 -15.20 -5.47 6.73
N CYS A 98 -13.97 -5.21 7.19
CA CYS A 98 -12.76 -5.34 6.38
C CYS A 98 -12.23 -6.78 6.49
N PRO A 99 -12.21 -7.57 5.38
CA PRO A 99 -11.71 -8.94 5.41
C PRO A 99 -10.18 -9.01 5.35
N PHE A 100 -9.49 -7.87 5.21
CA PHE A 100 -8.04 -7.82 5.01
C PHE A 100 -7.34 -7.43 6.30
N GLU A 101 -6.39 -8.26 6.70
CA GLU A 101 -5.63 -8.04 7.91
C GLU A 101 -4.19 -7.59 7.60
N ARG A 102 -3.75 -6.57 8.33
CA ARG A 102 -2.36 -6.09 8.29
C ARG A 102 -1.87 -5.71 9.70
N ARG A 103 -2.14 -6.59 10.67
CA ARG A 103 -1.73 -6.39 12.08
C ARG A 103 -0.26 -6.08 12.21
N LEU A 104 0.07 -5.33 13.25
CA LEU A 104 1.41 -4.95 13.58
C LEU A 104 2.31 -6.17 13.84
N SER A 105 1.80 -7.21 14.50
CA SER A 105 2.54 -8.46 14.71
C SER A 105 2.98 -9.12 13.39
N ARG A 106 2.08 -9.17 12.40
CA ARG A 106 2.37 -9.66 11.04
C ARG A 106 3.38 -8.77 10.35
N MET A 107 3.25 -7.44 10.46
CA MET A 107 4.18 -6.49 9.84
C MET A 107 5.58 -6.56 10.46
N PHE A 108 5.67 -6.72 11.77
CA PHE A 108 6.94 -6.93 12.47
C PHE A 108 7.60 -8.24 12.03
N GLY A 109 6.84 -9.33 11.91
CA GLY A 109 7.35 -10.59 11.35
C GLY A 109 7.92 -10.43 9.92
N ARG A 110 7.30 -9.61 9.08
CA ARG A 110 7.83 -9.27 7.75
C ARG A 110 9.12 -8.45 7.85
N ALA A 111 9.22 -7.50 8.78
CA ALA A 111 10.45 -6.74 9.00
C ALA A 111 11.61 -7.64 9.43
N VAL A 112 11.36 -8.59 10.34
CA VAL A 112 12.33 -9.62 10.75
C VAL A 112 12.80 -10.45 9.54
N ASP A 113 11.88 -10.95 8.71
CA ASP A 113 12.22 -11.71 7.50
C ASP A 113 13.09 -10.90 6.53
N VAL A 114 12.70 -9.66 6.21
CA VAL A 114 13.45 -8.77 5.31
C VAL A 114 14.88 -8.54 5.79
N VAL A 115 15.05 -8.25 7.09
CA VAL A 115 16.37 -8.05 7.70
C VAL A 115 17.17 -9.35 7.70
N SER A 116 16.55 -10.48 8.04
CA SER A 116 17.25 -11.79 8.08
C SER A 116 17.84 -12.21 6.74
N ARG A 117 17.22 -11.78 5.63
CA ARG A 117 17.67 -12.07 4.27
C ARG A 117 18.51 -10.94 3.66
N ASN A 118 18.91 -9.95 4.45
CA ASN A 118 19.68 -8.78 4.01
C ASN A 118 19.02 -8.05 2.83
N ALA A 119 17.70 -7.89 2.90
CA ALA A 119 16.86 -7.39 1.83
C ALA A 119 16.29 -5.98 2.10
N VAL A 120 16.80 -5.28 3.11
CA VAL A 120 16.48 -3.86 3.32
C VAL A 120 17.06 -3.06 2.15
N ASN A 121 16.21 -2.27 1.47
CA ASN A 121 16.66 -1.37 0.42
C ASN A 121 17.00 0.01 1.03
N PRO A 122 18.28 0.45 1.00
CA PRO A 122 18.69 1.74 1.56
C PRO A 122 18.04 2.95 0.88
N ASP A 123 17.56 2.82 -0.35
CA ASP A 123 16.90 3.92 -1.07
C ASP A 123 15.56 4.32 -0.45
N PHE A 124 14.95 3.43 0.34
CA PHE A 124 13.74 3.71 1.11
C PHE A 124 14.01 4.18 2.55
N LEU A 125 15.27 4.31 2.96
CA LEU A 125 15.63 4.83 4.27
C LEU A 125 15.82 6.35 4.23
N PRO A 126 15.46 7.08 5.31
CA PRO A 126 15.86 8.47 5.45
C PRO A 126 17.40 8.58 5.49
N ASP A 127 17.94 9.74 5.10
CA ASP A 127 19.39 9.91 4.90
C ASP A 127 20.21 9.58 6.16
N GLU A 128 19.69 9.89 7.34
CA GLU A 128 20.32 9.57 8.63
C GLU A 128 20.44 8.06 8.90
N ASP A 129 19.61 7.23 8.27
CA ASP A 129 19.55 5.79 8.52
C ASP A 129 20.24 4.97 7.42
N LYS A 130 20.64 5.56 6.28
CA LYS A 130 21.27 4.85 5.16
C LYS A 130 22.57 4.14 5.53
N SER A 131 23.30 4.64 6.52
CA SER A 131 24.54 4.04 7.05
C SER A 131 24.32 3.19 8.30
N THR A 132 23.09 3.12 8.81
CA THR A 132 22.76 2.34 10.01
C THR A 132 22.62 0.86 9.64
N PRO A 133 23.27 -0.07 10.37
CA PRO A 133 23.08 -1.50 10.17
C PRO A 133 21.60 -1.90 10.30
N GLN A 134 21.11 -2.73 9.37
CA GLN A 134 19.70 -3.16 9.35
C GLN A 134 19.22 -3.86 10.64
N LEU A 135 20.13 -4.51 11.38
CA LEU A 135 19.83 -5.10 12.69
C LEU A 135 19.56 -4.02 13.74
N ASP A 136 20.29 -2.89 13.69
CA ASP A 136 20.07 -1.76 14.58
C ASP A 136 18.75 -1.04 14.25
N LEU A 137 18.40 -0.96 12.97
CA LEU A 137 17.07 -0.47 12.53
C LEU A 137 15.94 -1.35 13.08
N LEU A 138 16.08 -2.68 12.97
CA LEU A 138 15.10 -3.62 13.51
C LEU A 138 14.99 -3.51 15.04
N ALA A 139 16.11 -3.40 15.75
CA ALA A 139 16.13 -3.23 17.20
C ALA A 139 15.45 -1.93 17.65
N ARG A 140 15.56 -0.83 16.86
CA ARG A 140 14.80 0.39 17.13
C ARG A 140 13.30 0.15 17.06
N VAL A 141 12.84 -0.53 16.00
CA VAL A 141 11.41 -0.87 15.81
C VAL A 141 10.92 -1.81 16.92
N GLU A 142 11.72 -2.82 17.29
CA GLU A 142 11.38 -3.78 18.35
C GLU A 142 11.18 -3.10 19.72
N ARG A 143 11.99 -2.09 20.05
CA ARG A 143 11.84 -1.33 21.31
C ARG A 143 10.50 -0.58 21.41
N GLU A 144 9.94 -0.12 20.29
CA GLU A 144 8.63 0.53 20.26
C GLU A 144 7.46 -0.46 20.23
N LEU A 145 7.72 -1.71 19.84
CA LEU A 145 6.67 -2.69 19.55
C LEU A 145 5.63 -2.87 20.67
N PRO A 146 5.99 -2.96 21.97
CA PRO A 146 5.00 -3.10 23.04
C PRO A 146 4.00 -1.94 23.10
N VAL A 147 4.49 -0.70 22.95
CA VAL A 147 3.65 0.52 22.97
C VAL A 147 2.72 0.53 21.76
N ARG A 148 3.25 0.17 20.57
CA ARG A 148 2.47 0.16 19.33
C ARG A 148 1.43 -0.96 19.29
N LEU A 149 1.70 -2.11 19.91
CA LEU A 149 0.72 -3.19 20.06
C LEU A 149 -0.45 -2.78 20.97
N ASP A 150 -0.19 -2.02 22.04
CA ASP A 150 -1.28 -1.48 22.86
C ASP A 150 -2.10 -0.43 22.12
N GLN A 151 -1.44 0.45 21.35
CA GLN A 151 -2.11 1.41 20.48
C GLN A 151 -3.01 0.70 19.45
N GLU A 152 -2.53 -0.36 18.79
CA GLU A 152 -3.35 -1.12 17.82
C GLU A 152 -4.66 -1.61 18.43
N ARG A 153 -4.68 -2.01 19.71
CA ARG A 153 -5.90 -2.53 20.36
C ARG A 153 -7.02 -1.49 20.50
N THR A 154 -6.69 -0.20 20.48
CA THR A 154 -7.63 0.89 20.76
C THR A 154 -7.86 1.81 19.57
N ASP A 155 -6.93 1.85 18.62
CA ASP A 155 -6.91 2.77 17.48
C ASP A 155 -6.84 2.02 16.14
N MET A 156 -7.55 0.89 16.07
CA MET A 156 -7.68 0.14 14.83
C MET A 156 -8.57 0.86 13.84
N VAL A 157 -8.09 0.99 12.61
CA VAL A 157 -8.84 1.52 11.47
C VAL A 157 -8.57 0.68 10.22
N VAL A 158 -9.43 0.81 9.22
CA VAL A 158 -9.08 0.36 7.87
C VAL A 158 -8.00 1.30 7.35
N CYS A 159 -6.89 0.74 6.89
CA CYS A 159 -5.75 1.51 6.39
C CYS A 159 -5.52 1.28 4.89
N HIS A 160 -5.05 2.31 4.19
CA HIS A 160 -4.53 2.17 2.81
C HIS A 160 -3.27 1.29 2.77
N GLY A 161 -2.37 1.50 3.74
CA GLY A 161 -1.13 0.72 3.93
C GLY A 161 0.09 1.27 3.20
N ASP A 162 -0.10 2.26 2.31
CA ASP A 162 0.94 3.06 1.62
C ASP A 162 0.33 4.38 1.09
N PRO A 163 -0.23 5.24 1.96
CA PRO A 163 -1.05 6.41 1.57
C PRO A 163 -0.25 7.56 0.95
#